data_AF-A0A1Y0M612-F1
#
_entry.id   AF-A0A1Y0M612-F1
#
_cell.length_a   1.000
_cell.length_b   1.000
_cell.length_c   1.000
_cell.angle_alpha   90.00
_cell.angle_beta   90.00
_cell.angle_gamma   90.00
#
_symmetry.space_group_name_H-M   'P 1'
#
loop_
_entity.id
_entity.type
_entity.pdbx_description
1 polymer ?
#
loop_
_entity_poly.entity_id
_entity_poly.type
_entity_poly.pdbx_seq_one_letter_code
_entity_poly.pdbx_strand_id
1 'polypeptide(L)'
;MKFLKTKTYLVFVSSVIILISCKAEKGEVKKEIQAPKNIANIGCPDYLLKNKYNNLNISLLLDLSDRISDEKYSNQTMSYSDRDLGYIEVISKSFIQHIEKKRLVLMNDKIQLYFEPAPLDETINIKSKQLKEYFDRNLSKKVIEQMKVDYNVLPKEIYSLAQKDNKYVGSDIWRFFKDKVKRYCIEECNRNILIIITDGYVYHEETKLKEENFTSYITPSQLRKYGLNNSKWKEIIEEKKFGFIQATDGLNDLEVLVLGVENHDRKRNPYGKDIIEKYWKDWLGNMGVKKFEVYGAELPSNIESSIKEFILSN
;
A
#
# COMPACT_ATOMS: atom_id res chain seq x y z
N MET A 1 -34.93 73.23 -31.89
CA MET A 1 -34.44 74.60 -31.62
C MET A 1 -34.40 74.81 -30.12
N LYS A 2 -33.27 75.27 -29.56
CA LYS A 2 -33.01 75.71 -28.17
C LYS A 2 -32.83 74.66 -27.03
N PHE A 3 -31.58 74.20 -26.90
CA PHE A 3 -30.63 74.39 -25.79
C PHE A 3 -31.04 74.71 -24.33
N LEU A 4 -30.15 74.21 -23.42
CA LEU A 4 -29.74 74.69 -22.08
C LEU A 4 -30.67 74.33 -20.88
N LYS A 5 -30.22 73.99 -19.65
CA LYS A 5 -28.90 73.76 -19.01
C LYS A 5 -29.16 73.32 -17.53
N THR A 6 -28.33 72.43 -16.99
CA THR A 6 -27.74 72.38 -15.60
C THR A 6 -28.58 72.72 -14.34
N LYS A 7 -28.54 71.87 -13.29
CA LYS A 7 -27.66 72.01 -12.10
C LYS A 7 -27.90 70.93 -11.01
N THR A 8 -26.83 70.75 -10.23
CA THR A 8 -26.43 69.82 -9.16
C THR A 8 -27.16 69.98 -7.81
N TYR A 9 -26.79 69.12 -6.83
CA TYR A 9 -27.02 69.09 -5.35
C TYR A 9 -28.11 68.08 -4.89
N LEU A 10 -28.04 67.33 -3.78
CA LEU A 10 -27.02 66.94 -2.78
C LEU A 10 -27.72 65.94 -1.79
N VAL A 11 -26.99 64.94 -1.26
CA VAL A 11 -27.07 64.35 0.11
C VAL A 11 -28.34 63.61 0.63
N PHE A 12 -28.20 62.27 0.72
CA PHE A 12 -28.15 61.41 1.93
C PHE A 12 -29.33 61.26 2.94
N VAL A 13 -29.54 59.98 3.30
CA VAL A 13 -30.17 59.34 4.48
C VAL A 13 -31.71 59.31 4.53
N SER A 14 -32.29 58.10 4.42
CA SER A 14 -33.12 57.58 5.52
C SER A 14 -33.30 56.07 5.46
N SER A 15 -32.94 55.47 6.58
CA SER A 15 -33.13 54.11 7.05
C SER A 15 -34.58 53.65 6.96
N VAL A 16 -34.82 52.41 6.50
CA VAL A 16 -36.04 51.66 6.81
C VAL A 16 -35.62 50.29 7.34
N ILE A 17 -35.78 50.13 8.64
CA ILE A 17 -35.67 48.88 9.39
C ILE A 17 -37.00 48.15 9.20
N ILE A 18 -36.98 46.95 8.63
CA ILE A 18 -38.11 46.03 8.69
C ILE A 18 -37.74 44.93 9.69
N LEU A 19 -38.39 44.99 10.85
CA LEU A 19 -38.48 43.89 11.80
C LEU A 19 -39.66 43.00 11.38
N ILE A 20 -39.39 41.71 11.15
CA ILE A 20 -40.41 40.66 11.31
C ILE A 20 -39.79 39.54 12.14
N SER A 21 -40.57 39.14 13.14
CA SER A 21 -40.24 38.30 14.28
C SER A 21 -40.57 36.82 14.06
N CYS A 22 -39.92 35.96 14.86
CA CYS A 22 -40.30 34.62 15.31
C CYS A 22 -40.26 33.44 14.33
N LYS A 23 -39.31 32.51 14.57
CA LYS A 23 -39.63 31.19 15.15
C LYS A 23 -38.36 30.52 15.70
N ALA A 24 -38.41 30.11 16.97
CA ALA A 24 -37.41 29.23 17.56
C ALA A 24 -37.84 27.77 17.33
N GLU A 25 -37.04 26.98 16.63
CA GLU A 25 -37.19 25.53 16.54
C GLU A 25 -35.80 24.87 16.45
N LYS A 26 -35.48 24.11 17.52
CA LYS A 26 -34.59 22.95 17.65
C LYS A 26 -33.17 23.04 17.06
N GLY A 27 -32.20 22.98 17.98
CA GLY A 27 -30.78 22.99 17.70
C GLY A 27 -30.33 21.88 16.76
N GLU A 28 -29.81 22.30 15.61
CA GLU A 28 -28.86 21.53 14.84
C GLU A 28 -27.47 21.72 15.44
N VAL A 29 -26.85 20.63 15.89
CA VAL A 29 -25.42 20.57 16.19
C VAL A 29 -24.68 20.78 14.87
N LYS A 30 -24.27 22.02 14.60
CA LYS A 30 -23.24 22.31 13.60
C LYS A 30 -21.96 21.62 14.06
N LYS A 31 -21.68 20.43 13.51
CA LYS A 31 -20.31 19.92 13.46
C LYS A 31 -19.52 20.91 12.61
N GLU A 32 -18.75 21.77 13.27
CA GLU A 32 -17.63 22.42 12.61
C GLU A 32 -16.75 21.31 12.02
N ILE A 33 -16.82 21.18 10.69
CA ILE A 33 -15.79 20.50 9.93
C ILE A 33 -14.57 21.41 10.08
N GLN A 34 -13.74 21.11 11.08
CA GLN A 34 -12.40 21.67 11.15
C GLN A 34 -11.72 21.25 9.85
N ALA A 35 -11.47 22.23 8.99
CA ALA A 35 -10.57 22.08 7.86
C ALA A 35 -9.28 21.42 8.35
N PRO A 36 -8.69 20.47 7.60
CA PRO A 36 -7.46 19.83 8.01
C PRO A 36 -6.43 20.93 8.26
N LYS A 37 -5.99 21.04 9.51
CA LYS A 37 -4.86 21.90 9.85
C LYS A 37 -3.73 21.49 8.93
N ASN A 38 -3.27 22.45 8.12
CA ASN A 38 -1.98 22.38 7.47
C ASN A 38 -0.93 22.16 8.56
N ILE A 39 -0.57 20.90 8.80
CA ILE A 39 0.62 20.55 9.57
C ILE A 39 1.76 20.84 8.61
N ALA A 40 2.31 22.05 8.73
CA ALA A 40 3.62 22.37 8.22
C ALA A 40 4.60 21.26 8.65
N ASN A 41 5.50 20.87 7.74
CA ASN A 41 6.64 19.99 7.98
C ASN A 41 7.45 20.49 9.20
N ILE A 42 7.03 20.10 10.40
CA ILE A 42 7.88 20.10 11.58
C ILE A 42 8.63 18.78 11.43
N GLY A 43 9.93 18.87 11.13
CA GLY A 43 10.80 17.69 11.03
C GLY A 43 10.67 16.79 12.25
N CYS A 44 11.12 15.54 12.13
CA CYS A 44 10.93 14.54 13.15
C CYS A 44 11.38 15.03 14.55
N PRO A 45 10.48 15.16 15.55
CA PRO A 45 10.88 15.56 16.89
C PRO A 45 11.96 14.63 17.44
N ASP A 46 12.98 15.17 18.10
CA ASP A 46 14.14 14.40 18.60
C ASP A 46 13.76 13.16 19.41
N TYR A 47 12.70 13.25 20.21
CA TYR A 47 12.23 12.13 21.02
C TYR A 47 11.61 11.01 20.17
N LEU A 48 10.95 11.32 19.04
CA LEU A 48 10.46 10.33 18.09
C LEU A 48 11.61 9.75 17.27
N LEU A 49 12.54 10.59 16.82
CA LEU A 49 13.70 10.16 16.05
C LEU A 49 14.59 9.18 16.86
N LYS A 50 14.81 9.45 18.14
CA LYS A 50 15.52 8.53 19.06
C LYS A 50 14.80 7.20 19.26
N ASN A 51 13.48 7.16 19.05
CA ASN A 51 12.64 5.97 19.17
C ASN A 51 12.17 5.44 17.81
N LYS A 52 12.81 5.86 16.70
CA LYS A 52 12.39 5.55 15.33
C LYS A 52 12.07 4.08 15.12
N TYR A 53 12.96 3.19 15.56
CA TYR A 53 12.81 1.74 15.39
C TYR A 53 11.58 1.15 16.09
N ASN A 54 11.04 1.86 17.08
CA ASN A 54 9.84 1.46 17.80
C ASN A 54 8.57 2.12 17.25
N ASN A 55 8.65 2.95 16.20
CA ASN A 55 7.51 3.60 15.55
C ASN A 55 7.26 2.94 14.20
N LEU A 56 6.31 2.01 14.11
CA LEU A 56 6.09 1.26 12.89
C LEU A 56 5.36 2.10 11.84
N ASN A 57 5.86 2.09 10.60
CA ASN A 57 5.13 2.53 9.42
C ASN A 57 5.00 1.33 8.48
N ILE A 58 3.87 0.63 8.53
CA ILE A 58 3.61 -0.56 7.73
C ILE A 58 2.77 -0.19 6.51
N SER A 59 3.35 -0.33 5.32
CA SER A 59 2.63 -0.23 4.05
C SER A 59 2.37 -1.63 3.50
N LEU A 60 1.13 -1.93 3.14
CA LEU A 60 0.76 -3.15 2.42
C LEU A 60 0.51 -2.81 0.95
N LEU A 61 1.17 -3.50 0.02
CA LEU A 61 0.89 -3.44 -1.41
C LEU A 61 0.24 -4.76 -1.84
N LEU A 62 -1.04 -4.70 -2.21
CA LEU A 62 -1.79 -5.89 -2.63
C LEU A 62 -1.82 -5.99 -4.14
N ASP A 63 -1.47 -7.18 -4.63
CA ASP A 63 -1.60 -7.57 -6.02
C ASP A 63 -3.02 -8.12 -6.28
N LEU A 64 -3.84 -7.31 -6.95
CA LEU A 64 -5.18 -7.66 -7.41
C LEU A 64 -5.21 -8.13 -8.87
N SER A 65 -4.09 -8.64 -9.40
CA SER A 65 -4.04 -9.25 -10.72
C SER A 65 -4.80 -10.58 -10.76
N ASP A 66 -4.68 -11.31 -11.87
CA ASP A 66 -5.41 -12.56 -12.07
C ASP A 66 -5.00 -13.69 -11.12
N ARG A 67 -3.95 -13.51 -10.30
CA ARG A 67 -3.57 -14.44 -9.23
C ARG A 67 -4.69 -14.73 -8.23
N ILE A 68 -5.63 -13.80 -8.08
CA ILE A 68 -6.78 -13.93 -7.17
C ILE A 68 -7.93 -14.72 -7.78
N SER A 69 -7.83 -15.15 -9.04
CA SER A 69 -8.86 -15.95 -9.71
C SER A 69 -8.76 -17.42 -9.34
N ASP A 70 -9.76 -17.92 -8.60
CA ASP A 70 -9.86 -19.35 -8.26
C ASP A 70 -10.09 -20.25 -9.48
N GLU A 71 -10.71 -19.70 -10.54
CA GLU A 71 -10.89 -20.41 -11.80
C GLU A 71 -9.54 -20.62 -12.51
N LYS A 72 -8.73 -19.55 -12.60
CA LYS A 72 -7.44 -19.61 -13.28
C LYS A 72 -6.38 -20.36 -12.47
N TYR A 73 -6.35 -20.15 -11.16
CA TYR A 73 -5.34 -20.70 -10.26
C TYR A 73 -5.98 -21.42 -9.07
N SER A 74 -6.76 -22.46 -9.37
CA SER A 74 -7.35 -23.30 -8.34
C SER A 74 -6.28 -23.97 -7.47
N ASN A 75 -6.56 -24.02 -6.16
CA ASN A 75 -5.74 -24.72 -5.19
C ASN A 75 -6.65 -25.52 -4.25
N GLN A 76 -6.43 -26.83 -4.17
CA GLN A 76 -7.30 -27.74 -3.42
C GLN A 76 -7.23 -27.52 -1.89
N THR A 77 -6.13 -26.98 -1.38
CA THR A 77 -5.93 -26.80 0.06
C THR A 77 -6.56 -25.51 0.56
N MET A 78 -6.31 -24.40 -0.15
CA MET A 78 -6.77 -23.06 0.22
C MET A 78 -6.48 -22.13 -0.96
N SER A 79 -7.46 -21.29 -1.34
CA SER A 79 -7.31 -20.29 -2.41
C SER A 79 -6.16 -19.33 -2.10
N TYR A 80 -5.58 -18.70 -3.13
CA TYR A 80 -4.55 -17.69 -2.90
C TYR A 80 -5.11 -16.46 -2.19
N SER A 81 -6.36 -16.06 -2.51
CA SER A 81 -7.05 -14.98 -1.81
C SER A 81 -7.22 -15.28 -0.30
N ASP A 82 -7.59 -16.50 0.09
CA ASP A 82 -7.73 -16.87 1.50
C ASP A 82 -6.37 -16.89 2.23
N ARG A 83 -5.29 -17.30 1.54
CA ARG A 83 -3.93 -17.22 2.09
C ARG A 83 -3.53 -15.78 2.34
N ASP A 84 -3.76 -14.90 1.37
CA ASP A 84 -3.49 -13.47 1.49
C ASP A 84 -4.26 -12.85 2.66
N LEU A 85 -5.55 -13.19 2.81
CA LEU A 85 -6.38 -12.75 3.94
C LEU A 85 -5.78 -13.20 5.27
N GLY A 86 -5.31 -14.45 5.36
CA GLY A 86 -4.61 -14.95 6.54
C GLY A 86 -3.30 -14.20 6.82
N TYR A 87 -2.53 -13.84 5.78
CA TYR A 87 -1.32 -13.01 5.96
C TYR A 87 -1.67 -11.62 6.49
N ILE A 88 -2.70 -10.96 5.92
CA ILE A 88 -3.17 -9.63 6.36
C ILE A 88 -3.68 -9.70 7.81
N GLU A 89 -4.35 -10.79 8.19
CA GLU A 89 -4.77 -11.02 9.57
C GLU A 89 -3.56 -11.11 10.51
N VAL A 90 -2.51 -11.87 10.16
CA VAL A 90 -1.29 -11.96 10.97
C VAL A 90 -0.57 -10.61 11.06
N ILE A 91 -0.46 -9.87 9.96
CA ILE A 91 0.17 -8.54 9.91
C ILE A 91 -0.56 -7.57 10.83
N SER A 92 -1.90 -7.46 10.69
CA SER A 92 -2.72 -6.56 11.49
C SER A 92 -2.70 -6.92 12.98
N LYS A 93 -2.77 -8.21 13.33
CA LYS A 93 -2.61 -8.68 14.71
C LYS A 93 -1.24 -8.34 15.29
N SER A 94 -0.18 -8.48 14.49
CA SER A 94 1.19 -8.14 14.92
C SER A 94 1.34 -6.64 15.19
N PHE A 95 0.80 -5.80 14.31
CA PHE A 95 0.76 -4.36 14.50
C PHE A 95 -0.06 -3.96 15.73
N ILE A 96 -1.25 -4.54 15.92
CA ILE A 96 -2.09 -4.31 17.09
C ILE A 96 -1.35 -4.69 18.38
N GLN A 97 -0.71 -5.86 18.40
CA GLN A 97 0.11 -6.29 19.54
C GLN A 97 1.23 -5.28 19.85
N HIS A 98 1.85 -4.69 18.82
CA HIS A 98 2.87 -3.68 18.99
C HIS A 98 2.30 -2.42 19.66
N ILE A 99 1.22 -1.85 19.12
CA ILE A 99 0.64 -0.60 19.65
C ILE A 99 0.02 -0.79 21.05
N GLU A 100 -0.58 -1.94 21.35
CA GLU A 100 -1.19 -2.22 22.67
C GLU A 100 -0.13 -2.29 23.79
N LYS A 101 1.11 -2.66 23.46
CA LYS A 101 2.24 -2.73 24.42
C LYS A 101 3.01 -1.41 24.53
N LYS A 102 2.77 -0.46 23.62
CA LYS A 102 3.55 0.77 23.50
C LYS A 102 3.01 1.87 24.42
N ARG A 103 3.91 2.68 24.97
CA ARG A 103 3.54 3.86 25.79
C ARG A 103 2.91 4.93 24.91
N LEU A 104 1.73 5.43 25.27
CA LEU A 104 0.97 6.44 24.49
C LEU A 104 1.77 7.69 24.14
N VAL A 105 2.64 8.17 25.03
CA VAL A 105 3.48 9.37 24.78
C VAL A 105 4.47 9.18 23.61
N LEU A 106 4.81 7.93 23.28
CA LEU A 106 5.70 7.57 22.17
C LEU A 106 4.94 7.10 20.93
N MET A 107 3.60 7.10 20.95
CA MET A 107 2.78 6.57 19.86
C MET A 107 2.92 7.45 18.61
N ASN A 108 3.33 6.83 17.50
CA ASN A 108 3.50 7.46 16.20
C ASN A 108 3.56 6.35 15.13
N ASP A 109 2.49 5.58 15.03
CA ASP A 109 2.47 4.33 14.28
C ASP A 109 1.44 4.39 13.16
N LYS A 110 1.74 3.77 12.02
CA LYS A 110 0.93 3.80 10.81
C LYS A 110 0.82 2.41 10.22
N ILE A 111 -0.38 2.12 9.71
CA ILE A 111 -0.62 0.96 8.88
C ILE A 111 -1.55 1.36 7.73
N GLN A 112 -1.13 1.04 6.50
CA GLN A 112 -1.75 1.57 5.30
C GLN A 112 -1.80 0.54 4.19
N LEU A 113 -2.93 0.44 3.50
CA LEU A 113 -3.10 -0.46 2.36
C LEU A 113 -3.11 0.31 1.02
N TYR A 114 -2.40 -0.23 0.03
CA TYR A 114 -2.23 0.34 -1.30
C TYR A 114 -2.42 -0.72 -2.41
N PHE A 115 -2.70 -0.22 -3.60
CA PHE A 115 -2.72 -0.96 -4.86
C PHE A 115 -1.99 -0.15 -5.92
N GLU A 116 -1.47 -0.84 -6.93
CA GLU A 116 -0.99 -0.20 -8.15
C GLU A 116 -1.37 -1.04 -9.38
N PRO A 117 -2.11 -0.48 -10.36
CA PRO A 117 -2.77 0.83 -10.33
C PRO A 117 -3.90 0.91 -9.29
N ALA A 118 -4.44 2.11 -9.08
CA ALA A 118 -5.66 2.25 -8.30
C ALA A 118 -6.82 1.51 -9.01
N PRO A 119 -7.60 0.67 -8.31
CA PRO A 119 -8.75 -0.01 -8.90
C PRO A 119 -9.75 0.97 -9.51
N LEU A 120 -10.37 0.60 -10.63
CA LEU A 120 -11.40 1.43 -11.26
C LEU A 120 -12.69 1.49 -10.44
N ASP A 121 -12.96 0.46 -9.63
CA ASP A 121 -14.09 0.43 -8.73
C ASP A 121 -13.87 1.42 -7.56
N GLU A 122 -14.64 2.50 -7.55
CA GLU A 122 -14.63 3.51 -6.50
C GLU A 122 -14.92 2.92 -5.11
N THR A 123 -15.68 1.83 -5.03
CA THR A 123 -15.98 1.12 -3.78
C THR A 123 -14.71 0.53 -3.18
N ILE A 124 -13.85 -0.08 -4.00
CA ILE A 124 -12.54 -0.59 -3.56
C ILE A 124 -11.66 0.57 -3.06
N ASN A 125 -11.69 1.71 -3.75
CA ASN A 125 -10.95 2.90 -3.34
C ASN A 125 -11.46 3.51 -2.03
N ILE A 126 -12.77 3.47 -1.75
CA ILE A 126 -13.34 3.92 -0.48
C ILE A 126 -12.93 2.98 0.65
N LYS A 127 -13.02 1.67 0.44
CA LYS A 127 -12.63 0.66 1.44
C LYS A 127 -11.14 0.73 1.76
N SER A 128 -10.27 0.88 0.76
CA SER A 128 -8.82 1.00 1.01
C SER A 128 -8.42 2.28 1.73
N LYS A 129 -9.19 3.37 1.59
CA LYS A 129 -8.99 4.58 2.42
C LYS A 129 -9.29 4.36 3.89
N GLN A 130 -10.23 3.46 4.23
CA GLN A 130 -10.53 3.09 5.62
C GLN A 130 -9.38 2.28 6.23
N LEU A 131 -8.67 1.49 5.41
CA LEU A 131 -7.46 0.75 5.78
C LEU A 131 -6.19 1.61 5.79
N LYS A 132 -6.31 2.90 6.11
CA LYS A 132 -5.18 3.83 6.28
C LYS A 132 -5.32 4.52 7.62
N GLU A 133 -4.69 3.92 8.63
CA GLU A 133 -4.84 4.34 10.01
C GLU A 133 -3.53 4.91 10.55
N TYR A 134 -3.67 5.98 11.33
CA TYR A 134 -2.58 6.64 12.06
C TYR A 134 -2.90 6.66 13.54
N PHE A 135 -1.93 6.22 14.33
CA PHE A 135 -2.02 6.10 15.77
C PHE A 135 -1.06 7.10 16.41
N ASP A 136 -1.61 7.99 17.23
CA ASP A 136 -0.88 8.99 18.00
C ASP A 136 -1.21 8.88 19.50
N ARG A 137 -0.74 9.84 20.30
CA ARG A 137 -0.98 9.89 21.74
C ARG A 137 -2.46 9.96 22.16
N ASN A 138 -3.37 10.29 21.24
CA ASN A 138 -4.82 10.36 21.46
C ASN A 138 -5.52 9.03 21.17
N LEU A 139 -4.76 7.96 20.92
CA LEU A 139 -5.29 6.61 20.70
C LEU A 139 -6.30 6.22 21.78
N SER A 140 -7.46 5.76 21.34
CA SER A 140 -8.51 5.22 22.21
C SER A 140 -8.73 3.73 21.92
N LYS A 141 -9.17 2.99 22.93
CA LYS A 141 -9.52 1.57 22.78
C LYS A 141 -10.51 1.33 21.63
N LYS A 142 -11.46 2.25 21.42
CA LYS A 142 -12.46 2.15 20.34
C LYS A 142 -11.82 2.13 18.95
N VAL A 143 -10.75 2.89 18.73
CA VAL A 143 -10.04 2.90 17.44
C VAL A 143 -9.34 1.57 17.21
N ILE A 144 -8.69 1.00 18.24
CA ILE A 144 -8.06 -0.33 18.14
C ILE A 144 -9.11 -1.42 17.82
N GLU A 145 -10.27 -1.39 18.48
CA GLU A 145 -11.35 -2.35 18.19
C GLU A 145 -11.94 -2.16 16.79
N GLN A 146 -12.02 -0.92 16.30
CA GLN A 146 -12.44 -0.66 14.92
C GLN A 146 -11.43 -1.20 13.91
N MET A 147 -10.12 -0.96 14.13
CA MET A 147 -9.06 -1.50 13.29
C MET A 147 -9.13 -3.03 13.19
N LYS A 148 -9.36 -3.73 14.32
CA LYS A 148 -9.55 -5.19 14.35
C LYS A 148 -10.68 -5.65 13.42
N VAL A 149 -11.78 -4.91 13.38
CA VAL A 149 -12.92 -5.18 12.49
C VAL A 149 -12.56 -4.85 11.05
N ASP A 150 -12.00 -3.67 10.80
CA ASP A 150 -11.73 -3.16 9.45
C ASP A 150 -10.74 -4.06 8.71
N TYR A 151 -9.64 -4.47 9.35
CA TYR A 151 -8.64 -5.36 8.74
C TYR A 151 -9.11 -6.81 8.57
N ASN A 152 -10.18 -7.24 9.25
CA ASN A 152 -10.78 -8.55 9.06
C ASN A 152 -11.84 -8.54 7.95
N VAL A 153 -12.59 -7.44 7.81
CA VAL A 153 -13.75 -7.36 6.91
C VAL A 153 -13.36 -6.76 5.56
N LEU A 154 -12.72 -5.60 5.54
CA LEU A 154 -12.54 -4.81 4.31
C LEU A 154 -11.63 -5.49 3.28
N PRO A 155 -10.51 -6.14 3.64
CA PRO A 155 -9.71 -6.90 2.68
C PRO A 155 -10.52 -7.99 1.97
N LYS A 156 -11.38 -8.72 2.69
CA LYS A 156 -12.24 -9.76 2.10
C LYS A 156 -13.22 -9.17 1.08
N GLU A 157 -13.82 -8.03 1.40
CA GLU A 157 -14.72 -7.34 0.48
C GLU A 157 -13.97 -6.82 -0.75
N ILE A 158 -12.75 -6.31 -0.59
CA ILE A 158 -11.88 -5.88 -1.68
C ILE A 158 -11.60 -7.04 -2.65
N TYR A 159 -11.15 -8.20 -2.14
CA TYR A 159 -10.93 -9.38 -2.97
C TYR A 159 -12.21 -9.82 -3.69
N SER A 160 -13.34 -9.86 -2.97
CA SER A 160 -14.63 -10.25 -3.54
C SER A 160 -15.06 -9.33 -4.70
N LEU A 161 -14.86 -8.02 -4.56
CA LEU A 161 -15.16 -7.04 -5.61
C LEU A 161 -14.20 -7.17 -6.80
N ALA A 162 -12.90 -7.29 -6.53
CA ALA A 162 -11.89 -7.45 -7.57
C ALA A 162 -12.10 -8.74 -8.38
N GLN A 163 -12.41 -9.85 -7.71
CA GLN A 163 -12.74 -11.12 -8.35
C GLN A 163 -13.97 -11.02 -9.26
N LYS A 164 -14.98 -10.24 -8.83
CA LYS A 164 -16.21 -10.02 -9.59
C LYS A 164 -16.00 -9.18 -10.86
N ASP A 165 -15.09 -8.19 -10.83
CA ASP A 165 -14.80 -7.35 -12.00
C ASP A 165 -14.05 -8.12 -13.11
N ASN A 166 -13.19 -9.09 -12.74
CA ASN A 166 -12.54 -10.04 -13.65
C ASN A 166 -11.72 -9.41 -14.82
N LYS A 167 -11.30 -8.14 -14.69
CA LYS A 167 -10.56 -7.40 -15.75
C LYS A 167 -9.04 -7.46 -15.63
N TYR A 168 -8.51 -7.89 -14.47
CA TYR A 168 -7.10 -8.14 -14.14
C TYR A 168 -6.04 -7.64 -15.15
N VAL A 169 -5.73 -6.34 -15.13
CA VAL A 169 -4.71 -5.73 -16.00
C VAL A 169 -3.26 -5.98 -15.52
N GLY A 170 -3.11 -6.61 -14.35
CA GLY A 170 -1.84 -6.84 -13.65
C GLY A 170 -1.67 -5.91 -12.44
N SER A 171 -0.60 -6.15 -11.66
CA SER A 171 -0.19 -5.26 -10.57
C SER A 171 1.12 -4.59 -10.95
N ASP A 172 1.10 -3.27 -11.07
CA ASP A 172 2.24 -2.48 -11.53
C ASP A 172 3.20 -2.14 -10.38
N ILE A 173 3.70 -3.19 -9.72
CA ILE A 173 4.65 -3.11 -8.61
C ILE A 173 5.89 -2.31 -9.03
N TRP A 174 6.38 -2.51 -10.27
CA TRP A 174 7.54 -1.77 -10.75
C TRP A 174 7.29 -0.26 -10.76
N ARG A 175 6.14 0.19 -11.28
CA ARG A 175 5.76 1.61 -11.27
C ARG A 175 5.52 2.14 -9.86
N PHE A 176 4.96 1.33 -8.96
CA PHE A 176 4.83 1.69 -7.55
C PHE A 176 6.19 2.04 -6.93
N PHE A 177 7.20 1.20 -7.15
CA PHE A 177 8.56 1.49 -6.71
C PHE A 177 9.17 2.72 -7.37
N LYS A 178 8.90 2.94 -8.66
CA LYS A 178 9.43 4.09 -9.39
C LYS A 178 8.84 5.42 -8.89
N ASP A 179 7.53 5.47 -8.70
CA ASP A 179 6.83 6.75 -8.56
C ASP A 179 6.33 7.03 -7.12
N LYS A 180 6.14 5.99 -6.29
CA LYS A 180 5.34 6.11 -5.05
C LYS A 180 6.05 5.61 -3.79
N VAL A 181 6.90 4.59 -3.87
CA VAL A 181 7.45 3.91 -2.66
C VAL A 181 8.09 4.87 -1.66
N LYS A 182 8.94 5.80 -2.12
CA LYS A 182 9.61 6.78 -1.23
C LYS A 182 8.60 7.68 -0.52
N ARG A 183 7.55 8.12 -1.22
CA ARG A 183 6.54 9.03 -0.67
C ARG A 183 5.55 8.32 0.26
N TYR A 184 5.20 7.08 -0.07
CA TYR A 184 4.11 6.37 0.59
C TYR A 184 4.57 5.46 1.72
N CYS A 185 5.82 4.99 1.65
CA CYS A 185 6.32 3.95 2.54
C CYS A 185 7.49 4.40 3.40
N ILE A 186 8.12 5.56 3.16
CA ILE A 186 9.28 6.02 3.93
C ILE A 186 8.95 7.31 4.69
N GLU A 187 9.00 7.22 6.01
CA GLU A 187 8.89 8.34 6.94
C GLU A 187 10.11 8.38 7.86
N GLU A 188 10.63 9.59 8.08
CA GLU A 188 11.88 9.81 8.83
C GLU A 188 11.79 9.32 10.30
N CYS A 189 10.63 9.48 10.92
CA CYS A 189 10.38 9.13 12.33
C CYS A 189 10.08 7.65 12.58
N ASN A 190 10.08 6.83 11.53
CA ASN A 190 9.50 5.50 11.60
C ASN A 190 10.47 4.41 11.12
N ARG A 191 10.29 3.21 11.68
CA ARG A 191 10.74 1.98 11.04
C ARG A 191 9.79 1.67 9.90
N ASN A 192 10.29 1.81 8.68
CA ASN A 192 9.48 1.69 7.48
C ASN A 192 9.49 0.26 6.97
N ILE A 193 8.30 -0.35 6.89
CA ILE A 193 8.11 -1.73 6.45
C ILE A 193 7.12 -1.74 5.29
N LEU A 194 7.55 -2.21 4.13
CA LEU A 194 6.68 -2.49 2.99
C LEU A 194 6.44 -3.99 2.89
N ILE A 195 5.20 -4.42 3.00
CA ILE A 195 4.78 -5.80 2.81
C ILE A 195 4.05 -5.90 1.47
N ILE A 196 4.55 -6.74 0.57
CA ILE A 196 4.01 -6.95 -0.76
C ILE A 196 3.39 -8.33 -0.82
N ILE A 197 2.11 -8.40 -1.16
CA ILE A 197 1.37 -9.66 -1.29
C ILE A 197 1.13 -9.89 -2.79
N THR A 198 1.83 -10.87 -3.37
CA THR A 198 1.88 -11.12 -4.82
C THR A 198 2.30 -12.57 -5.10
N ASP A 199 2.01 -13.08 -6.29
CA ASP A 199 2.55 -14.36 -6.78
C ASP A 199 4.03 -14.24 -7.22
N GLY A 200 4.56 -13.02 -7.23
CA GLY A 200 5.95 -12.69 -7.52
C GLY A 200 6.20 -12.33 -8.98
N TYR A 201 5.24 -12.52 -9.90
CA TYR A 201 5.37 -12.07 -11.28
C TYR A 201 5.04 -10.58 -11.38
N VAL A 202 6.06 -9.73 -11.22
CA VAL A 202 5.93 -8.29 -11.49
C VAL A 202 5.51 -8.10 -12.95
N TYR A 203 4.29 -7.62 -13.19
CA TYR A 203 3.75 -7.43 -14.53
C TYR A 203 2.55 -6.48 -14.54
N HIS A 204 2.57 -5.55 -15.50
CA HIS A 204 1.41 -4.76 -15.88
C HIS A 204 1.47 -4.48 -17.39
N GLU A 205 0.32 -4.47 -18.06
CA GLU A 205 0.28 -4.37 -19.52
C GLU A 205 0.90 -3.08 -20.08
N GLU A 206 0.66 -1.95 -19.40
CA GLU A 206 1.14 -0.61 -19.77
C GLU A 206 2.59 -0.31 -19.30
N THR A 207 3.22 -1.22 -18.54
CA THR A 207 4.57 -1.03 -18.00
C THR A 207 5.49 -2.16 -18.45
N LYS A 208 5.53 -2.39 -19.77
CA LYS A 208 6.46 -3.32 -20.41
C LYS A 208 7.67 -2.58 -20.98
N LEU A 209 8.67 -2.39 -20.14
CA LEU A 209 9.94 -1.78 -20.49
C LEU A 209 11.02 -2.85 -20.59
N LYS A 210 11.97 -2.62 -21.51
CA LYS A 210 13.14 -3.47 -21.69
C LYS A 210 14.36 -2.61 -22.01
N GLU A 211 15.42 -2.80 -21.23
CA GLU A 211 16.72 -2.17 -21.38
C GLU A 211 17.76 -3.29 -21.40
N GLU A 212 18.30 -3.60 -22.58
CA GLU A 212 19.18 -4.75 -22.79
C GLU A 212 18.56 -6.07 -22.26
N ASN A 213 19.12 -6.64 -21.20
CA ASN A 213 18.66 -7.87 -20.55
C ASN A 213 17.86 -7.60 -19.26
N PHE A 214 17.57 -6.33 -18.96
CA PHE A 214 16.69 -5.92 -17.87
C PHE A 214 15.29 -5.62 -18.37
N THR A 215 14.27 -5.99 -17.59
CA THR A 215 12.87 -5.67 -17.89
C THR A 215 12.16 -5.08 -16.68
N SER A 216 11.09 -4.32 -16.87
CA SER A 216 10.21 -3.89 -15.76
C SER A 216 9.22 -4.96 -15.33
N TYR A 217 9.25 -6.12 -15.99
CA TYR A 217 8.29 -7.21 -15.81
C TYR A 217 8.97 -8.57 -15.93
N ILE A 218 8.32 -9.61 -15.41
CA ILE A 218 8.73 -11.01 -15.58
C ILE A 218 7.49 -11.87 -15.81
N THR A 219 7.57 -12.83 -16.72
CA THR A 219 6.48 -13.78 -16.98
C THR A 219 7.03 -15.19 -17.17
N PRO A 220 6.21 -16.24 -16.97
CA PRO A 220 6.65 -17.61 -17.24
C PRO A 220 7.16 -17.81 -18.67
N SER A 221 6.51 -17.17 -19.65
CA SER A 221 6.90 -17.26 -21.06
C SER A 221 8.29 -16.68 -21.31
N GLN A 222 8.59 -15.55 -20.67
CA GLN A 222 9.88 -14.89 -20.77
C GLN A 222 11.00 -15.72 -20.13
N LEU A 223 10.76 -16.30 -18.95
CA LEU A 223 11.71 -17.19 -18.29
C LEU A 223 12.13 -18.35 -19.21
N ARG A 224 11.17 -19.00 -19.87
CA ARG A 224 11.46 -20.07 -20.83
C ARG A 224 12.23 -19.56 -22.05
N LYS A 225 11.84 -18.40 -22.61
CA LYS A 225 12.52 -17.78 -23.76
C LYS A 225 13.99 -17.44 -23.46
N TYR A 226 14.30 -17.10 -22.21
CA TYR A 226 15.67 -16.82 -21.77
C TYR A 226 16.49 -18.08 -21.47
N GLY A 227 15.88 -19.26 -21.58
CA GLY A 227 16.54 -20.53 -21.23
C GLY A 227 16.67 -20.74 -19.72
N LEU A 228 15.87 -20.04 -18.91
CA LEU A 228 15.86 -20.14 -17.45
C LEU A 228 14.93 -21.26 -16.98
N ASN A 229 14.91 -22.39 -17.70
CA ASN A 229 14.07 -23.55 -17.40
C ASN A 229 14.88 -24.84 -17.24
N ASN A 230 16.19 -24.71 -17.00
CA ASN A 230 17.11 -25.81 -16.73
C ASN A 230 17.99 -25.46 -15.51
N SER A 231 18.77 -26.44 -15.03
CA SER A 231 19.58 -26.31 -13.81
C SER A 231 20.67 -25.21 -13.87
N LYS A 232 21.06 -24.75 -15.06
CA LYS A 232 22.04 -23.68 -15.26
C LYS A 232 21.45 -22.28 -15.19
N TRP A 233 20.18 -22.13 -14.79
CA TRP A 233 19.49 -20.83 -14.77
C TRP A 233 20.27 -19.75 -14.00
N LYS A 234 20.97 -20.10 -12.92
CA LYS A 234 21.79 -19.15 -12.13
C LYS A 234 22.94 -18.58 -12.96
N GLU A 235 23.73 -19.47 -13.56
CA GLU A 235 24.85 -19.11 -14.45
C GLU A 235 24.34 -18.21 -15.59
N ILE A 236 23.21 -18.58 -16.21
CA ILE A 236 22.62 -17.80 -17.31
C ILE A 236 22.21 -16.40 -16.85
N ILE A 237 21.60 -16.25 -15.66
CA ILE A 237 21.23 -14.94 -15.11
C ILE A 237 22.47 -14.07 -14.90
N GLU A 238 23.53 -14.63 -14.34
CA GLU A 238 24.77 -13.91 -14.04
C GLU A 238 25.53 -13.52 -15.32
N GLU A 239 25.76 -14.48 -16.23
CA GLU A 239 26.48 -14.26 -17.49
C GLU A 239 25.77 -13.25 -18.40
N LYS A 240 24.44 -13.39 -18.52
CA LYS A 240 23.63 -12.51 -19.39
C LYS A 240 23.13 -11.26 -18.67
N LYS A 241 23.37 -11.13 -17.36
CA LYS A 241 22.87 -10.01 -16.55
C LYS A 241 21.36 -9.81 -16.69
N PHE A 242 20.60 -10.89 -16.53
CA PHE A 242 19.15 -10.80 -16.50
C PHE A 242 18.67 -10.25 -15.16
N GLY A 243 17.66 -9.39 -15.17
CA GLY A 243 17.07 -8.86 -13.94
C GLY A 243 15.96 -7.86 -14.19
N PHE A 244 15.52 -7.21 -13.12
CA PHE A 244 14.60 -6.08 -13.22
C PHE A 244 15.34 -4.78 -13.49
N ILE A 245 14.75 -3.90 -14.29
CA ILE A 245 15.21 -2.50 -14.39
C ILE A 245 15.08 -1.88 -13.00
N GLN A 246 16.13 -1.20 -12.54
CA GLN A 246 16.08 -0.50 -11.27
C GLN A 246 15.02 0.61 -11.32
N ALA A 247 14.01 0.55 -10.45
CA ALA A 247 12.90 1.52 -10.47
C ALA A 247 13.26 2.82 -9.73
N THR A 248 14.09 2.72 -8.69
CA THR A 248 14.57 3.85 -7.88
C THR A 248 15.86 3.44 -7.14
N ASP A 249 16.48 4.36 -6.42
CA ASP A 249 17.59 4.13 -5.49
C ASP A 249 17.22 4.54 -4.05
N GLY A 250 18.18 4.42 -3.12
CA GLY A 250 18.12 5.09 -1.83
C GLY A 250 17.13 4.50 -0.82
N LEU A 251 16.74 3.22 -0.97
CA LEU A 251 15.78 2.55 -0.07
C LEU A 251 16.41 1.97 1.21
N ASN A 252 17.51 2.58 1.67
CA ASN A 252 18.29 2.10 2.83
C ASN A 252 17.50 2.06 4.14
N ASP A 253 16.45 2.86 4.23
CA ASP A 253 15.61 3.03 5.41
C ASP A 253 14.27 2.29 5.27
N LEU A 254 14.13 1.42 4.27
CA LEU A 254 12.96 0.59 4.04
C LEU A 254 13.32 -0.88 4.28
N GLU A 255 12.45 -1.59 4.97
CA GLU A 255 12.44 -3.05 5.07
C GLU A 255 11.33 -3.60 4.16
N VAL A 256 11.59 -4.72 3.47
CA VAL A 256 10.61 -5.28 2.52
C VAL A 256 10.32 -6.75 2.80
N LEU A 257 9.05 -7.10 2.95
CA LEU A 257 8.58 -8.48 3.06
C LEU A 257 7.70 -8.83 1.86
N VAL A 258 8.13 -9.79 1.04
CA VAL A 258 7.33 -10.28 -0.09
C VAL A 258 6.71 -11.61 0.29
N LEU A 259 5.38 -11.71 0.18
CA LEU A 259 4.59 -12.87 0.57
C LEU A 259 3.78 -13.37 -0.62
N GLY A 260 3.60 -14.69 -0.71
CA GLY A 260 2.69 -15.29 -1.69
C GLY A 260 3.35 -15.79 -2.97
N VAL A 261 4.68 -15.80 -3.07
CA VAL A 261 5.38 -16.17 -4.32
C VAL A 261 5.03 -17.59 -4.75
N GLU A 262 4.58 -17.76 -5.99
CA GLU A 262 4.11 -19.05 -6.51
C GLU A 262 4.53 -19.27 -7.96
N ASN A 263 4.92 -20.51 -8.27
CA ASN A 263 5.27 -20.89 -9.62
C ASN A 263 4.08 -21.52 -10.34
N HIS A 264 3.23 -20.67 -10.91
CA HIS A 264 2.10 -21.10 -11.74
C HIS A 264 2.51 -21.84 -13.04
N ASP A 265 3.81 -21.96 -13.35
CA ASP A 265 4.32 -22.65 -14.54
C ASP A 265 5.18 -23.89 -14.21
N ARG A 266 5.05 -24.43 -12.99
CA ARG A 266 5.88 -25.54 -12.48
C ARG A 266 6.03 -26.73 -13.42
N LYS A 267 4.99 -27.06 -14.20
CA LYS A 267 5.02 -28.19 -15.17
C LYS A 267 6.02 -27.97 -16.31
N ARG A 268 6.23 -26.73 -16.74
CA ARG A 268 7.14 -26.38 -17.86
C ARG A 268 8.46 -25.79 -17.37
N ASN A 269 8.47 -25.19 -16.19
CA ASN A 269 9.66 -24.66 -15.56
C ASN A 269 9.66 -24.99 -14.06
N PRO A 270 10.30 -26.09 -13.63
CA PRO A 270 10.35 -26.43 -12.21
C PRO A 270 11.15 -25.43 -11.37
N TYR A 271 12.05 -24.65 -11.97
CA TYR A 271 12.91 -23.66 -11.31
C TYR A 271 12.26 -22.28 -11.16
N GLY A 272 11.02 -22.09 -11.64
CA GLY A 272 10.38 -20.78 -11.75
C GLY A 272 10.33 -20.02 -10.42
N LYS A 273 10.02 -20.68 -9.30
CA LYS A 273 9.98 -20.06 -7.97
C LYS A 273 11.34 -19.51 -7.57
N ASP A 274 12.39 -20.33 -7.68
CA ASP A 274 13.77 -19.95 -7.32
C ASP A 274 14.24 -18.75 -8.14
N ILE A 275 13.86 -18.70 -9.42
CA ILE A 275 14.20 -17.59 -10.32
C ILE A 275 13.47 -16.31 -9.92
N ILE A 276 12.18 -16.39 -9.65
CA ILE A 276 11.39 -15.23 -9.18
C ILE A 276 11.98 -14.68 -7.88
N GLU A 277 12.29 -15.55 -6.92
CA GLU A 277 12.93 -15.14 -5.67
C GLU A 277 14.29 -14.48 -5.91
N LYS A 278 15.12 -15.01 -6.82
CA LYS A 278 16.40 -14.37 -7.19
C LYS A 278 16.18 -12.98 -7.76
N TYR A 279 15.23 -12.81 -8.67
CA TYR A 279 14.88 -11.52 -9.27
C TYR A 279 14.46 -10.50 -8.22
N TRP A 280 13.61 -10.90 -7.27
CA TRP A 280 13.19 -10.03 -6.16
C TRP A 280 14.35 -9.63 -5.27
N LYS A 281 15.16 -10.60 -4.82
CA LYS A 281 16.29 -10.36 -3.93
C LYS A 281 17.33 -9.42 -4.56
N ASP A 282 17.67 -9.65 -5.82
CA ASP A 282 18.60 -8.80 -6.56
C ASP A 282 18.05 -7.39 -6.76
N TRP A 283 16.77 -7.26 -7.14
CA TRP A 283 16.15 -5.97 -7.40
C TRP A 283 16.02 -5.11 -6.13
N LEU A 284 15.56 -5.71 -5.02
CA LEU A 284 15.49 -5.02 -3.73
C LEU A 284 16.88 -4.61 -3.24
N GLY A 285 17.87 -5.50 -3.35
CA GLY A 285 19.26 -5.20 -3.02
C GLY A 285 19.85 -4.06 -3.85
N ASN A 286 19.63 -4.07 -5.17
CA ASN A 286 20.10 -3.02 -6.08
C ASN A 286 19.46 -1.65 -5.79
N MET A 287 18.22 -1.61 -5.30
CA MET A 287 17.56 -0.37 -4.87
C MET A 287 18.02 0.12 -3.48
N GLY A 288 18.86 -0.65 -2.79
CA GLY A 288 19.44 -0.31 -1.49
C GLY A 288 18.65 -0.79 -0.27
N VAL A 289 17.67 -1.68 -0.43
CA VAL A 289 16.93 -2.27 0.69
C VAL A 289 17.88 -3.18 1.48
N LYS A 290 18.06 -2.91 2.78
CA LYS A 290 19.04 -3.63 3.61
C LYS A 290 18.48 -4.89 4.28
N LYS A 291 17.19 -4.91 4.59
CA LYS A 291 16.49 -6.03 5.22
C LYS A 291 15.30 -6.38 4.36
N PHE A 292 15.33 -7.57 3.77
CA PHE A 292 14.21 -8.10 3.03
C PHE A 292 14.12 -9.61 3.12
N GLU A 293 12.88 -10.10 3.06
CA GLU A 293 12.57 -11.52 2.99
C GLU A 293 11.53 -11.77 1.89
N VAL A 294 11.64 -12.95 1.27
CA VAL A 294 10.74 -13.38 0.19
C VAL A 294 10.28 -14.77 0.54
N TYR A 295 8.96 -14.92 0.68
CA TYR A 295 8.33 -16.19 1.02
C TYR A 295 7.32 -16.61 -0.05
N GLY A 296 7.18 -17.92 -0.17
CA GLY A 296 6.19 -18.50 -1.06
C GLY A 296 4.75 -18.32 -0.57
N ALA A 297 3.80 -18.81 -1.37
CA ALA A 297 2.42 -18.95 -0.96
C ALA A 297 2.23 -20.08 0.07
N GLU A 298 2.79 -19.97 1.26
CA GLU A 298 2.61 -20.96 2.34
C GLU A 298 1.22 -20.84 2.99
N LEU A 299 0.76 -21.86 3.73
CA LEU A 299 -0.44 -21.67 4.57
C LEU A 299 -0.16 -20.59 5.64
N PRO A 300 -1.12 -19.72 5.98
CA PRO A 300 -0.92 -18.68 6.99
C PRO A 300 -0.35 -19.19 8.32
N SER A 301 -0.81 -20.36 8.77
CA SER A 301 -0.33 -21.02 9.99
C SER A 301 1.16 -21.38 9.96
N ASN A 302 1.73 -21.62 8.77
CA ASN A 302 3.12 -22.06 8.63
C ASN A 302 4.11 -20.90 8.59
N ILE A 303 3.64 -19.72 8.20
CA ILE A 303 4.45 -18.51 8.03
C ILE A 303 4.16 -17.45 9.10
N GLU A 304 3.16 -17.68 9.95
CA GLU A 304 2.75 -16.75 11.01
C GLU A 304 3.93 -16.27 11.86
N SER A 305 4.79 -17.19 12.30
CA SER A 305 5.96 -16.86 13.11
C SER A 305 6.95 -15.96 12.35
N SER A 306 7.20 -16.24 11.06
CA SER A 306 8.10 -15.43 10.23
C SER A 306 7.55 -14.02 10.01
N ILE A 307 6.26 -13.86 9.71
CA ILE A 307 5.63 -12.53 9.57
C ILE A 307 5.72 -11.76 10.89
N LYS A 308 5.39 -12.41 12.02
CA LYS A 308 5.47 -11.81 13.35
C LYS A 308 6.89 -11.38 13.68
N GLU A 309 7.87 -12.25 13.43
CA GLU A 309 9.28 -11.97 13.68
C GLU A 309 9.77 -10.80 12.83
N PHE A 310 9.45 -10.77 11.54
CA PHE A 310 9.82 -9.67 10.67
C PHE A 310 9.30 -8.32 11.19
N ILE A 311 8.03 -8.27 11.64
CA ILE A 311 7.39 -7.05 12.13
C ILE A 311 7.88 -6.67 13.53
N LEU A 312 7.95 -7.62 14.47
CA LEU A 312 8.16 -7.35 15.89
C LEU A 312 9.62 -7.36 16.32
N SER A 313 10.51 -7.98 15.55
CA SER A 313 11.95 -8.00 15.84
C SER A 313 12.63 -6.75 15.28
N ASN A 314 13.36 -6.05 16.16
CA ASN A 314 14.25 -4.95 15.82
C ASN A 314 15.64 -5.48 15.47
#